data_AF-A0A523S634-F1
#
_entry.id   AF-A0A523S634-F1
#
_cell.length_a   1.000
_cell.length_b   1.000
_cell.length_c   1.000
_cell.angle_alpha   90.00
_cell.angle_beta   90.00
_cell.angle_gamma   90.00
#
_symmetry.space_group_name_H-M   'P 1'
#
loop_
_entity.id
_entity.type
_entity.pdbx_description
1 polymer ?
#
loop_
_entity_poly.entity_id
_entity_poly.type
_entity_poly.pdbx_seq_one_letter_code
_entity_poly.pdbx_strand_id
1 'polypeptide(L)'
;MSTLPEKKEETPEKKEYAVTILRRVEIVTHPRIGEPLEQKRITYVAAGLAPATLTIIVDQYSLELEKKRIRADIERRLMLKAESYRV
;
A
#
# COMPACT_ATOMS: atom_id res chain seq x y z
N MET A 1 11.20 -46.05 -16.94
CA MET A 1 10.33 -44.86 -17.08
C MET A 1 10.21 -44.23 -15.71
N SER A 2 11.06 -43.26 -15.39
CA SER A 2 11.04 -42.56 -14.10
C SER A 2 10.02 -41.43 -14.20
N THR A 3 8.88 -41.60 -13.54
CA THR A 3 7.91 -40.53 -13.37
C THR A 3 8.45 -39.54 -12.33
N LEU A 4 8.84 -38.37 -12.80
CA LEU A 4 9.08 -37.21 -11.95
C LEU A 4 7.76 -36.84 -11.25
N PRO A 5 7.74 -36.60 -9.92
CA PRO A 5 6.54 -36.11 -9.28
C PRO A 5 6.28 -34.66 -9.72
N GLU A 6 5.07 -34.42 -10.24
CA GLU A 6 4.56 -33.09 -10.55
C GLU A 6 4.61 -32.21 -9.30
N LYS A 7 5.43 -31.17 -9.38
CA LYS A 7 5.57 -30.14 -8.36
C LYS A 7 4.25 -29.37 -8.31
N LYS A 8 3.41 -29.65 -7.32
CA LYS A 8 2.20 -28.86 -7.03
C LYS A 8 2.64 -27.41 -6.82
N GLU A 9 2.28 -26.54 -7.75
CA GLU A 9 2.36 -25.09 -7.59
C GLU A 9 1.38 -24.71 -6.48
N GLU A 10 1.90 -24.56 -5.26
CA GLU A 10 1.19 -23.92 -4.17
C GLU A 10 0.88 -22.48 -4.60
N THR A 11 -0.37 -22.23 -4.96
CA THR A 11 -0.87 -20.88 -5.17
C THR A 11 -0.65 -20.13 -3.86
N PRO A 12 0.15 -19.05 -3.83
CA PRO A 12 0.51 -18.41 -2.58
C PRO A 12 -0.77 -17.95 -1.90
N GLU A 13 -1.03 -18.49 -0.70
CA GLU A 13 -2.18 -18.10 0.12
C GLU A 13 -2.21 -16.57 0.19
N LYS A 14 -3.32 -15.97 -0.25
CA LYS A 14 -3.47 -14.51 -0.21
C LYS A 14 -3.45 -14.08 1.25
N LYS A 15 -2.29 -13.63 1.73
CA LYS A 15 -2.16 -13.05 3.07
C LYS A 15 -3.20 -11.96 3.25
N GLU A 16 -4.01 -12.10 4.30
CA GLU A 16 -4.97 -11.10 4.72
C GLU A 16 -4.29 -10.11 5.65
N TYR A 17 -4.52 -8.83 5.43
CA TYR A 17 -3.97 -7.76 6.25
C TYR A 17 -5.12 -7.00 6.90
N ALA A 18 -5.13 -6.96 8.23
CA ALA A 18 -6.03 -6.09 8.98
C ALA A 18 -5.56 -4.64 8.78
N VAL A 19 -6.39 -3.82 8.12
CA VAL A 19 -6.10 -2.41 7.82
C VAL A 19 -7.17 -1.53 8.48
N THR A 20 -6.72 -0.54 9.24
CA THR A 20 -7.58 0.52 9.79
C THR A 20 -7.23 1.84 9.12
N ILE A 21 -8.25 2.52 8.60
CA ILE A 21 -8.07 3.84 8.00
C ILE A 21 -8.20 4.89 9.09
N LEU A 22 -7.15 5.68 9.30
CA LEU A 22 -7.16 6.76 10.28
C LEU A 22 -7.77 8.03 9.70
N ARG A 23 -7.43 8.36 8.44
CA ARG A 23 -7.86 9.61 7.82
C ARG A 23 -7.87 9.52 6.30
N ARG A 24 -8.84 10.16 5.67
CA ARG A 24 -8.86 10.48 4.24
C ARG A 24 -9.01 11.98 4.08
N VAL A 25 -8.16 12.61 3.26
CA VAL A 25 -8.20 14.04 3.00
C VAL A 25 -7.95 14.26 1.52
N GLU A 26 -8.72 15.17 0.92
CA GLU A 26 -8.45 15.68 -0.41
C GLU A 26 -7.70 17.00 -0.27
N ILE A 27 -6.59 17.12 -0.99
CA ILE A 27 -5.75 18.31 -1.01
C ILE A 27 -5.52 18.72 -2.46
N VAL A 28 -5.40 20.02 -2.70
CA VAL A 28 -4.97 20.54 -3.99
C VAL A 28 -3.52 20.97 -3.86
N THR A 29 -2.67 20.49 -4.76
CA THR A 29 -1.26 20.88 -4.85
C THR A 29 -1.01 21.55 -6.18
N HIS A 30 -0.10 22.52 -6.23
CA HIS A 30 0.29 23.19 -7.48
C HIS A 30 1.75 22.85 -7.79
N PRO A 31 2.05 21.61 -8.24
CA PRO A 31 3.42 21.23 -8.56
C PRO A 31 3.99 22.02 -9.75
N ARG A 32 3.12 22.54 -10.61
CA ARG A 32 3.44 23.46 -11.70
C ARG A 32 2.56 24.70 -11.61
N ILE A 33 3.09 25.83 -12.07
CA ILE A 33 2.35 27.10 -12.11
C ILE A 33 1.11 26.91 -12.99
N GLY A 34 -0.06 27.20 -12.44
CA GLY A 34 -1.33 27.15 -13.17
C GLY A 34 -1.94 25.74 -13.36
N GLU A 35 -1.26 24.67 -12.97
CA GLU A 35 -1.78 23.30 -13.06
C GLU A 35 -2.09 22.77 -11.65
N PRO A 36 -3.32 22.99 -11.12
CA PRO A 36 -3.74 22.33 -9.88
C PRO A 36 -3.79 20.82 -10.08
N LEU A 37 -3.22 20.09 -9.14
CA LEU A 37 -3.28 18.65 -9.06
C LEU A 37 -3.98 18.26 -7.76
N GLU A 38 -5.19 17.73 -7.90
CA GLU A 38 -5.97 17.23 -6.78
C GLU A 38 -5.50 15.85 -6.36
N GLN A 39 -5.24 15.68 -5.06
CA GLN A 39 -4.71 14.47 -4.49
C GLN A 39 -5.52 14.04 -3.27
N LYS A 40 -5.88 12.77 -3.22
CA LYS A 40 -6.44 12.10 -2.06
C LYS A 40 -5.33 11.47 -1.24
N ARG A 41 -5.12 11.98 -0.03
CA ARG A 41 -4.20 11.42 0.97
C ARG A 41 -4.96 10.51 1.92
N ILE A 42 -4.52 9.26 2.01
CA ILE A 42 -5.14 8.21 2.81
C ILE A 42 -4.10 7.72 3.82
N THR A 43 -4.34 8.01 5.10
CA THR A 43 -3.50 7.54 6.20
C THR A 43 -4.12 6.29 6.81
N TYR A 44 -3.34 5.22 6.88
CA TYR A 44 -3.79 3.92 7.37
C TYR A 44 -2.75 3.30 8.32
N VAL A 45 -3.21 2.36 9.13
CA VAL A 45 -2.39 1.49 9.98
C VAL A 45 -2.71 0.05 9.62
N ALA A 46 -1.68 -0.78 9.55
CA ALA A 46 -1.82 -2.24 9.40
C ALA A 46 -1.15 -2.92 10.60
N ALA A 47 -1.64 -4.11 10.98
CA ALA A 47 -1.19 -4.80 12.20
C ALA A 47 0.35 -4.94 12.27
N GLY A 48 0.96 -4.31 13.28
CA GLY A 48 2.40 -4.33 13.52
C GLY A 48 3.24 -3.32 12.72
N LEU A 49 2.62 -2.55 11.82
CA LEU A 49 3.30 -1.49 11.05
C LEU A 49 2.92 -0.11 11.56
N ALA A 50 3.90 0.81 11.54
CA ALA A 50 3.64 2.22 11.79
C ALA A 50 2.60 2.79 10.81
N PRO A 51 1.90 3.89 11.15
CA PRO A 51 1.02 4.56 10.20
C PRO A 51 1.76 4.94 8.91
N ALA A 52 1.11 4.76 7.77
CA ALA A 52 1.60 5.24 6.48
C ALA A 52 0.54 6.06 5.78
N THR A 53 0.98 6.96 4.90
CA THR A 53 0.10 7.78 4.08
C THR A 53 0.36 7.48 2.62
N LEU A 54 -0.70 7.16 1.89
CA LEU A 54 -0.69 7.03 0.44
C LEU A 54 -1.31 8.25 -0.19
N THR A 55 -0.80 8.60 -1.37
CA THR A 55 -1.33 9.67 -2.20
C THR A 55 -1.85 9.07 -3.50
N ILE A 56 -3.08 9.37 -3.85
CA ILE A 56 -3.74 8.95 -5.10
C ILE A 56 -4.30 10.21 -5.75
N ILE A 57 -4.09 10.41 -7.05
CA ILE A 57 -4.71 11.53 -7.77
C ILE A 57 -6.23 11.32 -7.76
N VAL A 58 -7.01 12.38 -7.51
CA VAL A 58 -8.47 12.27 -7.33
C VAL A 58 -9.14 11.60 -8.54
N ASP A 59 -8.74 11.98 -9.76
CA ASP A 59 -9.26 11.39 -11.01
C ASP A 59 -9.00 9.88 -11.17
N GLN A 60 -7.98 9.37 -10.49
CA GLN A 60 -7.61 7.96 -10.52
C GLN A 60 -8.19 7.18 -9.33
N TYR A 61 -8.84 7.87 -8.39
CA TYR A 61 -9.26 7.25 -7.15
C TYR A 61 -10.40 6.25 -7.36
N SER A 62 -10.17 5.03 -6.88
CA SER A 62 -11.22 4.06 -6.61
C SER A 62 -10.91 3.32 -5.32
N LEU A 63 -11.93 2.78 -4.66
CA LEU A 63 -11.75 1.98 -3.45
C LEU A 63 -10.87 0.74 -3.72
N GLU A 64 -10.99 0.15 -4.91
CA GLU A 64 -10.17 -0.98 -5.34
C GLU A 64 -8.70 -0.59 -5.51
N LEU A 65 -8.43 0.57 -6.11
CA LEU A 65 -7.07 1.09 -6.26
C LEU A 65 -6.46 1.44 -4.89
N GLU A 66 -7.24 2.03 -3.98
CA GLU A 66 -6.84 2.27 -2.59
C GLU A 66 -6.39 0.97 -1.94
N LYS A 67 -7.24 -0.06 -1.94
CA LYS A 67 -6.92 -1.38 -1.36
C LYS A 67 -5.68 -2.00 -2.00
N LYS A 68 -5.57 -1.95 -3.34
CA LYS A 68 -4.42 -2.49 -4.08
C LYS A 68 -3.12 -1.77 -3.69
N ARG A 69 -3.14 -0.44 -3.61
CA ARG A 69 -1.95 0.36 -3.23
C ARG A 69 -1.59 0.16 -1.76
N ILE A 70 -2.57 0.07 -0.86
CA ILE A 70 -2.34 -0.25 0.57
C ILE A 70 -1.65 -1.60 0.68
N ARG A 71 -2.17 -2.63 0.00
CA ARG A 71 -1.57 -3.96 0.02
C ARG A 71 -0.11 -3.94 -0.46
N ALA A 72 0.14 -3.34 -1.62
CA ALA A 72 1.49 -3.25 -2.18
C ALA A 72 2.44 -2.48 -1.25
N ASP A 73 1.96 -1.43 -0.59
CA ASP A 73 2.75 -0.66 0.38
C ASP A 73 3.05 -1.48 1.65
N ILE A 74 2.09 -2.23 2.18
CA ILE A 74 2.31 -3.16 3.30
C ILE A 74 3.37 -4.20 2.93
N GLU A 75 3.20 -4.88 1.80
CA GLU A 75 4.13 -5.90 1.34
C GLU A 75 5.55 -5.34 1.16
N ARG A 76 5.67 -4.13 0.58
CA ARG A 76 6.94 -3.42 0.47
C ARG A 76 7.54 -3.11 1.84
N ARG A 77 6.76 -2.58 2.78
CA ARG A 77 7.23 -2.17 4.11
C ARG A 77 7.64 -3.35 4.98
N LEU A 78 7.00 -4.51 4.83
CA LEU A 78 7.40 -5.75 5.49
C LEU A 78 8.78 -6.25 5.03
N MET A 79 9.24 -5.86 3.83
CA MET A 79 10.58 -6.20 3.32
C MET A 79 11.68 -5.22 3.76
N LEU A 80 11.31 -4.04 4.30
CA LEU A 80 12.28 -3.03 4.69
C LEU A 80 12.88 -3.35 6.06
N LYS A 81 14.20 -3.16 6.20
CA LYS A 81 14.88 -3.20 7.50
C LYS A 81 14.80 -1.81 8.12
N ALA A 82 14.20 -1.71 9.29
CA ALA A 82 14.17 -0.45 10.05
C ALA A 82 15.57 -0.14 10.60
N GLU A 83 16.03 1.08 10.36
CA GLU A 83 17.18 1.63 11.08
C GLU A 83 16.70 2.16 12.43
N SER A 84 17.43 1.84 13.51
CA SER A 84 17.08 2.24 14.87
C SER A 84 18.25 2.97 15.51
N TYR A 85 18.00 4.14 16.07
CA TYR A 85 18.96 4.92 16.85
C TYR A 85 18.32 5.39 18.15
N ARG A 86 19.13 5.59 19.21
CA ARG A 86 18.67 6.13 20.50
C ARG A 86 18.73 7.66 20.44
N VAL A 87 17.72 8.31 21.00
CA VAL A 87 17.59 9.77 21.13
C VAL A 87 17.44 10.12 22.59
#